data_AF-A0A7X8EJM7-F1
#
_entry.id   AF-A0A7X8EJM7-F1
#
_cell.length_a   1.000
_cell.length_b   1.000
_cell.length_c   1.000
_cell.angle_alpha   90.00
_cell.angle_beta   90.00
_cell.angle_gamma   90.00
#
_symmetry.space_group_name_H-M   'P 1'
#
loop_
_entity.id
_entity.type
_entity.pdbx_description
1 polymer ?
#
loop_
_entity_poly.entity_id
_entity_poly.type
_entity_poly.pdbx_seq_one_letter_code
_entity_poly.pdbx_strand_id
1 'polypeptide(L)'
;MDENPPVSPWLVLSAGVFAISTGAVFARMADAPPLIIAAYRMGLSALFLLPFAGPGAAKEAGRLDRKDLITVVISGFFLALHFATWISSLFYTTVA
;
A
#
# COMPACT_ATOMS: atom_id res chain seq x y z
N MET A 1 29.46 -10.56 -8.21
CA MET A 1 28.13 -10.30 -7.63
C MET A 1 28.42 -9.59 -6.32
N ASP A 2 28.57 -8.27 -6.37
CA ASP A 2 28.88 -7.51 -5.16
C ASP A 2 27.60 -7.48 -4.30
N GLU A 3 27.54 -8.34 -3.28
CA GLU A 3 26.41 -8.55 -2.37
C GLU A 3 26.23 -7.39 -1.36
N ASN A 4 26.62 -6.17 -1.72
CA ASN A 4 26.39 -5.00 -0.91
C ASN A 4 25.19 -4.23 -1.45
N PRO A 5 23.98 -4.41 -0.88
CA PRO A 5 22.86 -3.56 -1.24
C PRO A 5 23.25 -2.10 -1.01
N PRO A 6 22.87 -1.18 -1.92
CA PRO A 6 23.25 0.24 -1.84
C PRO A 6 22.73 0.95 -0.58
N VAL A 7 21.82 0.30 0.15
CA VAL A 7 21.26 0.75 1.43
C VAL A 7 21.26 -0.44 2.39
N SER A 8 21.69 -0.22 3.63
CA SER A 8 21.63 -1.26 4.68
C SER A 8 20.19 -1.74 4.88
N PRO A 9 19.92 -3.06 4.81
CA PRO A 9 18.57 -3.60 5.03
C PRO A 9 17.95 -3.17 6.36
N TRP A 10 18.78 -3.00 7.39
CA TRP A 10 18.34 -2.53 8.72
C TRP A 10 17.77 -1.11 8.70
N LEU A 11 18.31 -0.21 7.86
CA LEU A 11 17.77 1.15 7.73
C LEU A 11 16.39 1.13 7.07
N VAL A 12 16.23 0.33 6.02
CA VAL A 12 14.95 0.19 5.31
C VAL A 12 13.88 -0.38 6.23
N LEU A 13 14.22 -1.43 6.99
CA LEU A 13 13.31 -2.03 7.96
C LEU A 13 12.94 -1.06 9.09
N SER A 14 13.91 -0.35 9.65
CA SER A 14 13.67 0.62 10.73
C SER A 14 12.74 1.76 10.27
N ALA A 15 12.98 2.30 9.06
CA ALA A 15 12.11 3.31 8.47
C ALA A 15 10.69 2.77 8.22
N GLY A 16 10.58 1.54 7.71
CA GLY A 16 9.29 0.88 7.50
C GLY A 16 8.50 0.69 8.80
N VAL A 17 9.16 0.22 9.87
CA VAL A 17 8.56 0.05 11.20
C VAL A 17 8.07 1.39 11.75
N PHE A 18 8.88 2.44 11.64
CA PHE A 18 8.50 3.78 12.10
C PHE A 18 7.29 4.32 11.33
N ALA A 19 7.27 4.16 10.00
CA ALA A 19 6.16 4.58 9.14
C ALA A 19 4.86 3.83 9.43
N ILE A 20 4.91 2.52 9.64
CA ILE A 20 3.73 1.71 9.96
C ILE A 20 3.19 2.08 11.35
N SER A 21 4.08 2.30 12.33
CA SER A 21 3.70 2.64 13.71
C SER A 21 2.98 3.99 13.82
N THR A 22 3.45 5.00 13.07
CA THR A 22 2.83 6.34 13.06
C THR A 22 1.60 6.41 12.14
N GLY A 23 1.52 5.56 11.11
CA GLY A 23 0.43 5.57 10.14
C GLY A 23 -0.96 5.33 10.73
N ALA A 24 -1.10 4.48 11.75
CA ALA A 24 -2.39 4.24 12.41
C ALA A 24 -2.89 5.46 13.20
N VAL A 25 -1.98 6.23 13.81
CA VAL A 25 -2.31 7.45 14.56
C VAL A 25 -2.80 8.54 13.61
N PHE A 26 -2.13 8.74 12.48
CA PHE A 26 -2.57 9.71 11.46
C PHE A 26 -3.93 9.32 10.84
N ALA A 27 -4.16 8.03 10.62
CA ALA A 27 -5.45 7.54 10.12
C ALA A 27 -6.59 7.83 11.11
N ARG A 28 -6.35 7.68 12.43
CA ARG A 28 -7.35 7.98 13.45
C ARG A 28 -7.59 9.49 13.63
N MET A 29 -6.58 10.31 13.42
CA MET A 29 -6.68 11.76 13.52
C MET A 29 -7.45 12.39 12.33
N ALA A 30 -7.64 11.64 11.25
CA ALA A 30 -8.45 12.07 10.12
C ALA A 30 -9.95 11.98 10.46
N ASP A 31 -10.64 13.11 10.43
CA ASP A 31 -12.08 13.21 10.70
C ASP A 31 -12.89 12.80 9.45
N ALA A 32 -12.74 11.54 9.03
CA ALA A 32 -13.34 11.00 7.82
C ALA A 32 -13.78 9.54 8.00
N PRO A 33 -14.79 9.08 7.24
CA PRO A 33 -15.19 7.67 7.22
C PRO A 33 -14.01 6.72 6.93
N PRO A 34 -13.96 5.54 7.57
CA PRO A 34 -12.87 4.56 7.43
C PRO A 34 -12.55 4.21 5.97
N LEU A 35 -13.58 4.09 5.14
CA LEU A 35 -13.47 3.76 3.73
C LEU A 35 -12.78 4.87 2.92
N ILE A 36 -13.05 6.13 3.26
CA ILE A 36 -12.43 7.29 2.61
C ILE A 36 -10.94 7.33 2.95
N ILE A 37 -10.58 7.10 4.22
CA ILE A 37 -9.18 7.02 4.66
C ILE A 37 -8.44 5.89 3.93
N ALA A 38 -9.07 4.71 3.80
CA ALA A 38 -8.52 3.58 3.07
C ALA A 38 -8.25 3.90 1.59
N ALA A 39 -9.23 4.51 0.93
CA ALA A 39 -9.15 4.90 -0.48
C ALA A 39 -8.05 5.93 -0.71
N TYR A 40 -7.98 6.99 0.11
CA TYR A 40 -6.92 7.99 0.00
C TYR A 40 -5.54 7.41 0.28
N ARG A 41 -5.39 6.55 1.29
CA ARG A 41 -4.10 5.93 1.61
C ARG A 41 -3.60 5.07 0.43
N MET A 42 -4.44 4.20 -0.11
CA MET A 42 -4.10 3.34 -1.24
C MET A 42 -3.84 4.15 -2.52
N GLY A 43 -4.70 5.12 -2.82
CA GLY A 43 -4.60 5.96 -4.01
C GLY A 43 -3.35 6.83 -4.01
N LEU A 44 -3.05 7.48 -2.88
CA LEU A 44 -1.83 8.28 -2.73
C LEU A 44 -0.57 7.43 -2.79
N SER A 45 -0.57 6.24 -2.16
CA SER A 45 0.56 5.31 -2.28
C SER A 45 0.78 4.87 -3.73
N ALA A 46 -0.28 4.52 -4.45
CA ALA A 46 -0.18 4.15 -5.86
C ALA A 46 0.35 5.32 -6.72
N LEU A 47 -0.16 6.53 -6.51
CA LEU A 47 0.28 7.73 -7.22
C LEU A 47 1.74 8.08 -6.92
N PHE A 48 2.17 7.94 -5.66
CA PHE A 48 3.54 8.19 -5.25
C PHE A 48 4.51 7.15 -5.82
N LEU A 49 4.08 5.90 -5.97
CA LEU A 49 4.88 4.83 -6.59
C LEU A 49 4.91 4.92 -8.12
N LEU A 50 3.90 5.54 -8.74
CA LEU A 50 3.79 5.69 -10.19
C LEU A 50 5.06 6.27 -10.86
N PRO A 51 5.68 7.38 -10.40
CA PRO A 51 6.91 7.90 -11.00
C PRO A 51 8.14 6.99 -10.79
N PHE A 52 8.13 6.14 -9.77
CA PHE A 52 9.20 5.16 -9.54
C PHE A 52 8.99 3.88 -10.37
N ALA A 53 7.79 3.66 -10.90
CA ALA A 53 7.53 2.63 -11.89
C ALA A 53 8.19 3.06 -13.21
N GLY A 54 9.45 2.66 -13.39
CA GLY A 54 10.23 3.00 -14.58
C GLY A 54 9.59 2.52 -15.89
N PRO A 55 10.11 2.95 -17.06
CA PRO A 55 9.52 2.66 -18.37
C PRO A 55 9.40 1.16 -18.70
N GLY A 56 10.20 0.31 -18.05
CA GLY A 56 10.08 -1.15 -18.15
C GLY A 56 8.77 -1.69 -17.55
N ALA A 57 8.28 -1.08 -16.47
CA ALA A 57 7.03 -1.50 -15.82
C ALA A 57 5.81 -1.22 -16.71
N ALA A 58 5.79 -0.09 -17.41
CA ALA A 58 4.72 0.23 -18.36
C ALA A 58 4.70 -0.73 -19.56
N LYS A 59 5.89 -1.11 -20.07
CA LYS A 59 6.02 -2.10 -21.15
C LYS A 59 5.55 -3.49 -20.72
N GLU A 60 5.87 -3.89 -19.49
CA GLU A 60 5.42 -5.16 -18.93
C GLU A 60 3.91 -5.18 -18.68
N ALA A 61 3.36 -4.08 -18.16
CA ALA A 61 1.92 -3.91 -17.98
C ALA A 61 1.14 -4.03 -19.32
N GLY A 62 1.72 -3.52 -20.42
CA GLY A 62 1.14 -3.65 -21.76
C GLY A 62 1.24 -5.06 -22.38
N ARG A 63 2.01 -5.96 -21.78
CA ARG A 63 2.17 -7.37 -22.23
C ARG A 63 1.31 -8.35 -21.44
N LEU A 64 0.57 -7.88 -20.44
CA LEU A 64 -0.30 -8.71 -19.61
C LEU A 64 -1.40 -9.35 -20.45
N ASP A 65 -1.55 -10.67 -20.31
CA ASP A 65 -2.66 -11.38 -20.94
C ASP A 65 -3.95 -11.14 -20.15
N ARG A 66 -5.11 -11.44 -20.74
CA ARG A 66 -6.42 -11.26 -20.11
C ARG A 66 -6.54 -12.01 -18.78
N LYS A 67 -5.88 -13.15 -18.64
CA LYS A 67 -5.82 -13.93 -17.39
C LYS A 67 -5.05 -13.21 -16.30
N ASP A 68 -3.95 -12.56 -16.65
CA ASP A 68 -3.14 -11.78 -15.71
C ASP A 68 -3.91 -10.54 -15.26
N LEU A 69 -4.61 -9.88 -16.19
CA LEU A 69 -5.48 -8.75 -15.88
C LEU A 69 -6.58 -9.13 -14.88
N ILE A 70 -7.23 -10.28 -15.06
CA ILE A 70 -8.23 -10.79 -14.11
C ILE A 70 -7.60 -11.05 -12.75
N THR A 71 -6.42 -11.68 -12.73
CA THR A 71 -5.71 -11.97 -11.47
C THR A 71 -5.32 -10.69 -10.74
N VAL A 72 -4.85 -9.67 -11.46
CA VAL A 72 -4.52 -8.34 -10.92
C VAL A 72 -5.75 -7.66 -10.34
N VAL A 73 -6.88 -7.67 -11.06
CA VAL A 73 -8.15 -7.08 -10.58
C VAL A 73 -8.67 -7.80 -9.34
N ILE A 74 -8.65 -9.14 -9.33
CA ILE A 74 -9.08 -9.94 -8.17
C ILE A 74 -8.17 -9.66 -6.97
N SER A 75 -6.84 -9.65 -7.18
CA SER A 75 -5.87 -9.36 -6.12
C SER A 75 -6.07 -7.95 -5.56
N GLY A 76 -6.30 -6.97 -6.43
CA GLY A 76 -6.61 -5.59 -6.03
C GLY A 76 -7.92 -5.49 -5.24
N PHE A 77 -8.96 -6.24 -5.64
CA PHE A 77 -10.23 -6.30 -4.91
C PHE A 77 -10.06 -6.88 -3.50
N PHE A 78 -9.37 -8.00 -3.35
CA PHE A 78 -9.06 -8.58 -2.03
C PHE A 78 -8.18 -7.67 -1.19
N LEU A 79 -7.22 -6.97 -1.80
CA LEU A 79 -6.39 -5.98 -1.11
C LEU A 79 -7.22 -4.80 -0.62
N ALA A 80 -8.16 -4.31 -1.43
CA ALA A 80 -9.09 -3.25 -1.04
C ALA A 80 -9.97 -3.70 0.12
N LEU A 81 -10.53 -4.92 0.07
CA LEU A 81 -11.29 -5.50 1.17
C LEU A 81 -10.43 -5.63 2.44
N HIS A 82 -9.20 -6.11 2.34
CA HIS A 82 -8.28 -6.22 3.46
C HIS A 82 -8.03 -4.87 4.14
N PHE A 83 -7.73 -3.82 3.38
CA PHE A 83 -7.53 -2.49 3.97
C PHE A 83 -8.82 -1.89 4.51
N ALA A 84 -9.95 -2.10 3.83
CA ALA A 84 -11.24 -1.65 4.31
C ALA A 84 -11.62 -2.33 5.64
N THR A 85 -11.44 -3.65 5.76
CA THR A 85 -11.73 -4.38 7.00
C THR A 85 -10.73 -4.05 8.10
N TRP A 86 -9.45 -3.91 7.79
CA TRP A 86 -8.43 -3.52 8.76
C TRP A 86 -8.67 -2.11 9.32
N ILE A 87 -8.92 -1.11 8.47
CA ILE A 87 -9.21 0.25 8.93
C ILE A 87 -10.56 0.28 9.64
N SER A 88 -11.59 -0.36 9.10
CA SER A 88 -12.88 -0.47 9.78
C SER A 88 -12.74 -1.12 11.16
N SER A 89 -11.90 -2.14 11.31
CA SER A 89 -11.60 -2.76 12.61
C SER A 89 -11.01 -1.75 13.59
N LEU A 90 -10.18 -0.79 13.16
CA LEU A 90 -9.65 0.27 14.03
C LEU A 90 -10.74 1.23 14.56
N PHE A 91 -11.87 1.32 13.87
CA PHE A 91 -13.00 2.17 14.26
C PHE A 91 -14.10 1.39 15.01
N TYR A 92 -14.26 0.08 14.75
CA TYR A 92 -15.20 -0.79 15.44
C TYR A 92 -14.66 -1.34 16.77
N THR A 93 -13.36 -1.47 16.93
CA THR A 93 -12.78 -1.59 18.26
C THR A 93 -12.61 -0.19 18.82
N THR A 94 -13.38 0.14 19.86
CA THR A 94 -12.97 1.23 20.75
C THR A 94 -11.54 0.92 21.14
N VAL A 95 -10.65 1.86 20.89
CA VAL A 95 -9.39 1.90 21.62
C VAL A 95 -9.79 2.27 23.05
N ALA A 96 -10.24 1.26 23.80
CA ALA A 96 -10.59 1.19 25.21
C ALA A 96 -10.45 -0.27 25.64
#